data_AF-A0A954J5Z7-F1
#
_entry.id   AF-A0A954J5Z7-F1
#
_cell.length_a   1.000
_cell.length_b   1.000
_cell.length_c   1.000
_cell.angle_alpha   90.00
_cell.angle_beta   90.00
_cell.angle_gamma   90.00
#
_symmetry.space_group_name_H-M   'P 1'
#
loop_
_entity.id
_entity.type
_entity.pdbx_description
1 polymer ?
#
loop_
_entity_poly.entity_id
_entity_poly.type
_entity_poly.pdbx_seq_one_letter_code
_entity_poly.pdbx_strand_id
1 'polypeptide(L)'
;MKRLLFVLACSSPFAASCASQGAREGATQGALYGALGAAVSSVVWGRDDVLGDAARGAVVGGTVGGVHGAANEANRKAAEDARNAQANDRARLEQENRELADRNRQLELEQRLMQEIGPDNTEAVRKLVNCDHQGAVLAARRAADSGDEHFRTAGVWLEAVCAYDRRDLSTARMFYPRLAELDPQTATAEDAELKVVQLVTTLEDTRQSFGLPRRCQ
;
A
#
# COMPACT_ATOMS: atom_id res chain seq x y z
N MET A 1 57.17 18.38 25.13
CA MET A 1 55.79 18.68 25.55
C MET A 1 54.84 18.19 24.47
N LYS A 2 54.06 17.14 24.77
CA LYS A 2 53.08 16.48 23.89
C LYS A 2 51.73 17.19 24.01
N ARG A 3 51.07 17.52 22.90
CA ARG A 3 49.61 17.70 22.87
C ARG A 3 49.03 16.88 21.71
N LEU A 4 48.24 15.90 22.14
CA LEU A 4 47.52 14.89 21.37
C LEU A 4 46.38 15.51 20.57
N LEU A 5 46.22 15.06 19.32
CA LEU A 5 44.97 15.06 18.57
C LEU A 5 43.99 14.09 19.23
N PHE A 6 42.78 14.55 19.55
CA PHE A 6 41.66 13.71 19.97
C PHE A 6 40.73 13.53 18.75
N VAL A 7 40.88 12.42 18.04
CA VAL A 7 39.93 11.96 17.03
C VAL A 7 38.83 11.23 17.78
N LEU A 8 37.64 11.84 17.85
CA LEU A 8 36.45 11.24 18.43
C LEU A 8 35.87 10.23 17.44
N ALA A 9 36.23 8.96 17.61
CA ALA A 9 35.61 7.84 16.94
C ALA A 9 34.17 7.67 17.46
N CYS A 10 33.18 7.86 16.59
CA CYS A 10 31.78 7.56 16.88
C CYS A 10 31.52 6.08 16.56
N SER A 11 31.86 5.20 17.50
CA SER A 11 31.48 3.78 17.49
C SER A 11 30.20 3.61 18.31
N SER A 12 29.05 3.53 17.64
CA SER A 12 27.77 3.11 18.26
C SER A 12 27.01 2.20 17.29
N PRO A 13 26.62 0.98 17.68
CA PRO A 13 25.78 0.09 16.89
C PRO A 13 24.30 0.47 17.14
N PHE A 14 23.82 1.52 16.49
CA PHE A 14 22.44 2.00 16.61
C PHE A 14 21.84 2.34 15.24
N ALA A 15 21.99 1.43 14.26
CA ALA A 15 21.49 1.62 12.90
C ALA A 15 20.35 0.64 12.51
N ALA A 16 19.69 -0.01 13.47
CA ALA A 16 18.60 -0.97 13.20
C ALA A 16 17.18 -0.40 13.37
N SER A 17 17.03 0.79 13.98
CA SER A 17 15.70 1.33 14.31
C SER A 17 15.05 2.16 13.20
N CYS A 18 15.83 2.77 12.29
CA CYS A 18 15.26 3.67 11.28
C CYS A 18 14.91 2.96 9.97
N ALA A 19 15.64 1.89 9.60
CA ALA A 19 15.39 1.13 8.37
C ALA A 19 14.13 0.24 8.48
N SER A 20 13.86 -0.32 9.66
CA SER A 20 12.70 -1.19 9.90
C SER A 20 11.37 -0.42 9.96
N GLN A 21 11.41 0.87 10.29
CA GLN A 21 10.21 1.70 10.38
C GLN A 21 9.75 2.19 8.99
N GLY A 22 10.68 2.63 8.14
CA GLY A 22 10.36 3.01 6.75
C GLY A 22 9.92 1.83 5.86
N ALA A 23 10.49 0.63 6.06
CA ALA A 23 10.08 -0.57 5.34
C ALA A 23 8.65 -1.02 5.72
N ARG A 24 8.27 -0.86 7.00
CA ARG A 24 6.90 -1.14 7.46
C ARG A 24 5.91 -0.13 6.90
N GLU A 25 6.21 1.16 6.98
CA GLU A 25 5.33 2.21 6.44
C GLU A 25 5.13 2.08 4.92
N GLY A 26 6.19 1.76 4.17
CA GLY A 26 6.11 1.51 2.73
C GLY A 26 5.27 0.28 2.37
N ALA A 27 5.45 -0.85 3.05
CA ALA A 27 4.69 -2.08 2.82
C ALA A 27 3.20 -1.90 3.12
N THR A 28 2.89 -1.24 4.24
CA THR A 28 1.53 -0.89 4.69
C THR A 28 0.82 -0.01 3.67
N GLN A 29 1.50 1.04 3.19
CA GLN A 29 0.92 1.96 2.23
C GLN A 29 0.66 1.30 0.86
N GLY A 30 1.62 0.54 0.34
CA GLY A 30 1.48 -0.13 -0.96
C GLY A 30 0.31 -1.12 -1.02
N ALA A 31 0.10 -1.89 0.06
CA ALA A 31 -1.03 -2.83 0.13
C ALA A 31 -2.39 -2.11 0.29
N LEU A 32 -2.42 -0.99 1.01
CA LEU A 32 -3.61 -0.16 1.19
C LEU A 32 -4.08 0.49 -0.12
N TYR A 33 -3.17 1.11 -0.87
CA TYR A 33 -3.52 1.67 -2.19
C TYR A 33 -3.91 0.58 -3.20
N GLY A 34 -3.29 -0.60 -3.11
CA GLY A 34 -3.59 -1.75 -3.96
C GLY A 34 -5.02 -2.26 -3.81
N ALA A 35 -5.45 -2.48 -2.58
CA ALA A 35 -6.81 -2.95 -2.30
C ALA A 35 -7.86 -1.95 -2.79
N LEU A 36 -7.60 -0.65 -2.64
CA LEU A 36 -8.55 0.40 -3.01
C LEU A 36 -8.58 0.71 -4.48
N GLY A 37 -7.41 0.79 -5.11
CA GLY A 37 -7.32 0.91 -6.55
C GLY A 37 -7.98 -0.27 -7.24
N ALA A 38 -7.81 -1.49 -6.73
CA ALA A 38 -8.48 -2.67 -7.24
C ALA A 38 -9.99 -2.65 -6.96
N ALA A 39 -10.46 -2.14 -5.82
CA ALA A 39 -11.89 -2.00 -5.55
C ALA A 39 -12.54 -1.00 -6.51
N VAL A 40 -11.92 0.17 -6.73
CA VAL A 40 -12.39 1.16 -7.70
C VAL A 40 -12.36 0.57 -9.11
N SER A 41 -11.28 -0.10 -9.48
CA SER A 41 -11.17 -0.83 -10.74
C SER A 41 -12.29 -1.87 -10.89
N SER A 42 -12.55 -2.71 -9.89
CA SER A 42 -13.64 -3.71 -9.94
C SER A 42 -15.02 -3.08 -10.07
N VAL A 43 -15.25 -1.91 -9.45
CA VAL A 43 -16.54 -1.21 -9.52
C VAL A 43 -16.75 -0.58 -10.89
N VAL A 44 -15.71 0.04 -11.45
CA VAL A 44 -15.74 0.66 -12.78
C VAL A 44 -15.80 -0.39 -13.89
N TRP A 45 -15.22 -1.57 -13.67
CA TRP A 45 -14.96 -2.53 -14.73
C TRP A 45 -15.65 -3.89 -14.60
N GLY A 46 -16.35 -4.16 -13.49
CA GLY A 46 -17.05 -5.43 -13.27
C GLY A 46 -16.13 -6.65 -13.26
N ARG A 47 -14.84 -6.48 -12.94
CA ARG A 47 -13.85 -7.56 -12.86
C ARG A 47 -13.72 -8.08 -11.43
N ASP A 48 -14.29 -9.24 -11.15
CA ASP A 48 -14.24 -9.95 -9.87
C ASP A 48 -12.87 -10.65 -9.60
N ASP A 49 -11.94 -10.57 -10.53
CA ASP A 49 -10.79 -11.46 -10.68
C ASP A 49 -9.45 -10.95 -10.11
N VAL A 50 -9.41 -9.77 -9.48
CA VAL A 50 -8.12 -9.08 -9.22
C VAL A 50 -7.56 -9.23 -7.80
N LEU A 51 -8.31 -9.71 -6.79
CA LEU A 51 -7.84 -9.71 -5.39
C LEU A 51 -8.00 -11.01 -4.56
N GLY A 52 -8.38 -12.13 -5.17
CA GLY A 52 -8.48 -13.42 -4.45
C GLY A 52 -7.15 -13.85 -3.79
N ASP A 53 -6.02 -13.49 -4.42
CA ASP A 53 -4.69 -13.95 -4.01
C ASP A 53 -3.86 -12.90 -3.26
N ALA A 54 -4.03 -11.61 -3.54
CA ALA A 54 -3.25 -10.55 -2.88
C ALA A 54 -3.70 -10.29 -1.42
N ALA A 55 -4.99 -10.46 -1.12
CA ALA A 55 -5.53 -10.30 0.24
C ALA A 55 -5.11 -11.43 1.21
N ARG A 56 -4.68 -12.59 0.70
CA ARG A 56 -4.29 -13.77 1.51
C ARG A 56 -2.79 -13.86 1.80
N GLY A 57 -1.95 -13.08 1.11
CA GLY A 57 -0.49 -13.21 1.17
C GLY A 57 0.22 -12.60 2.39
N ALA A 58 -0.49 -11.85 3.25
CA ALA A 58 0.14 -11.07 4.33
C ALA A 58 0.29 -11.81 5.69
N VAL A 59 -0.17 -13.05 5.82
CA VAL A 59 -0.34 -13.71 7.14
C VAL A 59 0.70 -14.81 7.46
N VAL A 60 1.51 -15.30 6.51
CA VAL A 60 2.38 -16.47 6.76
C VAL A 60 3.86 -16.12 6.58
N GLY A 61 4.52 -15.79 7.69
CA GLY A 61 5.97 -15.56 7.71
C GLY A 61 6.57 -15.68 9.11
N GLY A 62 6.66 -16.89 9.66
CA GLY A 62 7.25 -17.11 10.98
C GLY A 62 7.72 -18.54 11.25
N THR A 63 9.04 -18.74 11.15
CA THR A 63 9.91 -19.71 11.86
C THR A 63 9.74 -21.22 11.65
N VAL A 64 10.73 -21.84 10.99
CA VAL A 64 11.24 -23.18 11.38
C VAL A 64 12.77 -23.18 11.21
N GLY A 65 13.50 -23.01 12.32
CA GLY A 65 14.95 -23.12 12.39
C GLY A 65 15.39 -24.57 12.63
N GLY A 66 16.46 -24.99 11.96
CA GLY A 66 16.92 -26.38 11.82
C GLY A 66 17.56 -27.04 13.05
N VAL A 67 17.80 -28.34 12.91
CA VAL A 67 18.27 -29.28 13.95
C VAL A 67 19.72 -29.75 13.74
N HIS A 68 20.51 -29.61 14.82
CA HIS A 68 21.61 -30.43 15.37
C HIS A 68 22.79 -31.01 14.54
N GLY A 69 24.01 -30.81 15.07
CA GLY A 69 25.19 -31.64 14.83
C GLY A 69 26.38 -31.29 15.75
N ALA A 70 26.93 -32.27 16.47
CA ALA A 70 28.00 -32.13 17.47
C ALA A 70 29.42 -32.18 16.87
N ALA A 71 30.34 -31.32 17.35
CA ALA A 71 31.79 -31.41 17.10
C ALA A 71 32.63 -30.70 18.21
N ASN A 72 33.87 -31.17 18.39
CA ASN A 72 34.80 -30.92 19.52
C ASN A 72 35.10 -29.45 19.90
N GLU A 73 35.19 -29.20 21.21
CA GLU A 73 35.19 -27.91 21.96
C GLU A 73 36.14 -26.80 21.47
N ALA A 74 37.38 -27.12 21.03
CA ALA A 74 38.41 -26.09 20.77
C ALA A 74 38.35 -25.48 19.35
N ASN A 75 37.91 -26.24 18.35
CA ASN A 75 37.62 -25.72 17.00
C ASN A 75 36.16 -25.29 16.84
N ARG A 76 35.30 -25.60 17.84
CA ARG A 76 33.87 -25.28 17.82
C ARG A 76 33.64 -23.78 17.85
N LYS A 77 34.38 -23.02 18.65
CA LYS A 77 34.17 -21.56 18.78
C LYS A 77 34.52 -20.80 17.50
N ALA A 78 35.67 -21.11 16.88
CA ALA A 78 36.06 -20.49 15.60
C ALA A 78 35.16 -20.95 14.43
N ALA A 79 34.73 -22.22 14.42
CA ALA A 79 33.80 -22.73 13.41
C ALA A 79 32.36 -22.24 13.62
N GLU A 80 31.91 -22.04 14.86
CA GLU A 80 30.62 -21.43 15.23
C GLU A 80 30.63 -19.95 14.88
N ASP A 81 31.69 -19.20 15.19
CA ASP A 81 31.79 -17.78 14.82
C ASP A 81 31.77 -17.59 13.29
N ALA A 82 32.47 -18.44 12.54
CA ALA A 82 32.44 -18.42 11.08
C ALA A 82 31.07 -18.84 10.50
N ARG A 83 30.40 -19.84 11.09
CA ARG A 83 29.04 -20.26 10.68
C ARG A 83 27.98 -19.23 11.05
N ASN A 84 28.10 -18.57 12.20
CA ASN A 84 27.21 -17.52 12.67
C ASN A 84 27.38 -16.25 11.82
N ALA A 85 28.62 -15.89 11.45
CA ALA A 85 28.87 -14.80 10.50
C ALA A 85 28.22 -15.10 9.12
N GLN A 86 28.42 -16.31 8.59
CA GLN A 86 27.79 -16.72 7.33
C GLN A 86 26.25 -16.81 7.42
N ALA A 87 25.69 -17.26 8.55
CA ALA A 87 24.25 -17.31 8.76
C ALA A 87 23.65 -15.90 8.84
N ASN A 88 24.33 -14.96 9.52
CA ASN A 88 23.91 -13.56 9.57
C ASN A 88 23.98 -12.89 8.20
N ASP A 89 25.04 -13.15 7.41
CA ASP A 89 25.15 -12.61 6.05
C ASP A 89 24.04 -13.16 5.13
N ARG A 90 23.72 -14.46 5.23
CA ARG A 90 22.60 -15.05 4.48
C ARG A 90 21.26 -14.46 4.91
N ALA A 91 21.02 -14.32 6.22
CA ALA A 91 19.79 -13.71 6.74
C ALA A 91 19.63 -12.26 6.26
N ARG A 92 20.71 -11.47 6.21
CA ARG A 92 20.69 -10.11 5.67
C ARG A 92 20.35 -10.09 4.18
N LEU A 93 21.00 -10.93 3.37
CA LEU A 93 20.72 -11.03 1.93
C LEU A 93 19.28 -11.49 1.66
N GLU A 94 18.75 -12.43 2.45
CA GLU A 94 17.36 -12.86 2.36
C GLU A 94 16.37 -11.75 2.77
N GLN A 95 16.74 -10.87 3.70
CA GLN A 95 15.93 -9.71 4.05
C GLN A 95 15.92 -8.68 2.91
N GLU A 96 17.08 -8.38 2.35
CA GLU A 96 17.22 -7.45 1.22
C GLU A 96 16.46 -7.94 -0.02
N ASN A 97 16.58 -9.23 -0.35
CA ASN A 97 15.83 -9.83 -1.46
C ASN A 97 14.31 -9.78 -1.23
N ARG A 98 13.85 -9.94 0.02
CA ARG A 98 12.43 -9.80 0.37
C ARG A 98 11.96 -8.36 0.20
N GLU A 99 12.72 -7.39 0.66
CA GLU A 99 12.40 -5.97 0.50
C GLU A 99 12.34 -5.57 -0.99
N LEU A 100 13.29 -6.03 -1.79
CA LEU A 100 13.29 -5.81 -3.24
C LEU A 100 12.07 -6.46 -3.92
N ALA A 101 11.71 -7.68 -3.53
CA ALA A 101 10.52 -8.34 -4.03
C ALA A 101 9.23 -7.57 -3.66
N ASP A 102 9.14 -7.07 -2.43
CA ASP A 102 8.02 -6.24 -1.98
C ASP A 102 7.92 -4.94 -2.77
N ARG A 103 9.04 -4.25 -2.98
CA ARG A 103 9.10 -3.02 -3.78
C ARG A 103 8.70 -3.25 -5.23
N ASN A 104 9.18 -4.34 -5.86
CA ASN A 104 8.81 -4.66 -7.23
C ASN A 104 7.31 -4.94 -7.36
N ARG A 105 6.73 -5.67 -6.39
CA ARG A 105 5.27 -5.91 -6.35
C ARG A 105 4.48 -4.60 -6.24
N GLN A 106 4.96 -3.64 -5.46
CA GLN A 106 4.33 -2.33 -5.33
C GLN A 106 4.37 -1.54 -6.64
N LEU A 107 5.52 -1.55 -7.33
CA LEU A 107 5.67 -0.89 -8.62
C LEU A 107 4.74 -1.49 -9.67
N GLU A 108 4.64 -2.83 -9.74
CA GLU A 108 3.72 -3.51 -10.66
C GLU A 108 2.25 -3.20 -10.36
N LEU A 109 1.90 -3.07 -9.09
CA LEU A 109 0.55 -2.69 -8.68
C LEU A 109 0.24 -1.24 -9.04
N GLU A 110 1.14 -0.31 -8.75
CA GLU A 110 0.98 1.09 -9.13
C GLU A 110 0.89 1.24 -10.65
N GLN A 111 1.71 0.53 -11.42
CA GLN A 111 1.62 0.51 -12.88
C GLN A 111 0.28 -0.03 -13.38
N ARG A 112 -0.26 -1.08 -12.76
CA ARG A 112 -1.59 -1.61 -13.09
C ARG A 112 -2.68 -0.58 -12.83
N LEU A 113 -2.66 0.08 -11.67
CA LEU A 113 -3.61 1.15 -11.36
C LEU A 113 -3.50 2.32 -12.35
N MET A 114 -2.27 2.73 -12.71
CA MET A 114 -2.07 3.76 -13.71
C MET A 114 -2.62 3.37 -15.08
N GLN A 115 -2.59 2.08 -15.45
CA GLN A 115 -3.18 1.58 -16.70
C GLN A 115 -4.71 1.51 -16.63
N GLU A 116 -5.28 1.13 -15.48
CA GLU A 116 -6.72 0.88 -15.33
C GLU A 116 -7.54 2.13 -15.05
N ILE A 117 -7.04 3.02 -14.20
CA ILE A 117 -7.76 4.23 -13.76
C ILE A 117 -7.01 5.52 -14.12
N GLY A 118 -5.76 5.43 -14.59
CA GLY A 118 -4.98 6.60 -14.98
C GLY A 118 -4.14 7.18 -13.84
N PRO A 119 -3.12 7.99 -14.18
CA PRO A 119 -2.16 8.51 -13.20
C PRO A 119 -2.80 9.47 -12.19
N ASP A 120 -3.71 10.33 -12.64
CA ASP A 120 -4.41 11.29 -11.78
C ASP A 120 -5.33 10.60 -10.77
N ASN A 121 -6.06 9.56 -11.19
CA ASN A 121 -6.90 8.78 -10.27
C ASN A 121 -6.07 7.90 -9.33
N THR A 122 -4.93 7.39 -9.80
CA THR A 122 -3.96 6.68 -8.94
C THR A 122 -3.45 7.61 -7.83
N GLU A 123 -3.16 8.86 -8.18
CA GLU A 123 -2.82 9.89 -7.18
C GLU A 123 -3.98 10.21 -6.24
N ALA A 124 -5.21 10.30 -6.75
CA ALA A 124 -6.39 10.54 -5.94
C ALA A 124 -6.63 9.44 -4.90
N VAL A 125 -6.51 8.15 -5.29
CA VAL A 125 -6.56 7.01 -4.35
C VAL A 125 -5.49 7.14 -3.27
N ARG A 126 -4.27 7.51 -3.68
CA ARG A 126 -3.16 7.71 -2.74
C ARG A 126 -3.47 8.77 -1.69
N LYS A 127 -4.04 9.88 -2.12
CA LYS A 127 -4.39 11.00 -1.25
C LYS A 127 -5.56 10.66 -0.34
N LEU A 128 -6.59 10.01 -0.88
CA LEU A 128 -7.76 9.58 -0.13
C LEU A 128 -7.38 8.65 1.02
N VAL A 129 -6.54 7.65 0.77
CA VAL A 129 -6.00 6.75 1.81
C VAL A 129 -5.37 7.52 2.98
N ASN A 130 -4.61 8.58 2.68
CA ASN A 130 -3.93 9.41 3.67
C ASN A 130 -4.82 10.52 4.24
N CYS A 131 -6.13 10.45 4.04
CA CYS A 131 -7.08 11.48 4.46
C CYS A 131 -6.83 12.88 3.86
N ASP A 132 -6.09 12.99 2.76
CA ASP A 132 -5.97 14.21 1.96
C ASP A 132 -7.13 14.30 0.97
N HIS A 133 -8.35 14.54 1.46
CA HIS A 133 -9.52 14.58 0.56
C HIS A 133 -9.48 15.74 -0.42
N GLN A 134 -8.94 16.89 -0.02
CA GLN A 134 -8.85 18.05 -0.90
C GLN A 134 -7.92 17.74 -2.08
N GLY A 135 -6.73 17.21 -1.80
CA GLY A 135 -5.84 16.77 -2.85
C GLY A 135 -6.43 15.62 -3.68
N ALA A 136 -7.16 14.68 -3.04
CA ALA A 136 -7.79 13.58 -3.75
C ALA A 136 -8.83 14.07 -4.76
N VAL A 137 -9.69 15.01 -4.38
CA VAL A 137 -10.66 15.65 -5.28
C VAL A 137 -9.96 16.42 -6.40
N LEU A 138 -8.90 17.16 -6.09
CA LEU A 138 -8.13 17.88 -7.13
C LEU A 138 -7.48 16.93 -8.13
N ALA A 139 -6.96 15.79 -7.68
CA ALA A 139 -6.39 14.78 -8.56
C ALA A 139 -7.48 14.07 -9.39
N ALA A 140 -8.58 13.66 -8.78
CA ALA A 140 -9.72 13.05 -9.48
C ALA A 140 -10.31 13.96 -10.56
N ARG A 141 -10.36 15.29 -10.30
CA ARG A 141 -10.83 16.27 -11.28
C ARG A 141 -9.90 16.42 -12.48
N ARG A 142 -8.58 16.29 -12.31
CA ARG A 142 -7.65 16.29 -13.46
C ARG A 142 -7.91 15.11 -14.38
N ALA A 143 -8.33 13.98 -13.82
CA ALA A 143 -8.73 12.83 -14.65
C ALA A 143 -9.96 13.13 -15.54
N ALA A 144 -10.77 14.14 -15.21
CA ALA A 144 -11.87 14.59 -16.08
C ALA A 144 -11.39 15.21 -17.41
N ASP A 145 -10.16 15.72 -17.45
CA ASP A 145 -9.52 16.25 -18.66
C ASP A 145 -8.83 15.15 -19.50
N SER A 146 -8.84 13.91 -19.02
CA SER A 146 -8.28 12.76 -19.75
C SER A 146 -9.03 12.54 -21.06
N GLY A 147 -8.30 12.18 -22.13
CA GLY A 147 -8.88 11.70 -23.37
C GLY A 147 -9.56 10.33 -23.22
N ASP A 148 -9.15 9.55 -22.21
CA ASP A 148 -9.71 8.24 -21.89
C ASP A 148 -10.99 8.37 -21.05
N GLU A 149 -12.10 7.85 -21.57
CA GLU A 149 -13.41 7.88 -20.91
C GLU A 149 -13.42 7.21 -19.55
N HIS A 150 -12.65 6.15 -19.41
CA HIS A 150 -12.62 5.37 -18.20
C HIS A 150 -11.89 6.10 -17.08
N PHE A 151 -10.84 6.84 -17.42
CA PHE A 151 -10.17 7.70 -16.45
C PHE A 151 -11.11 8.83 -16.01
N ARG A 152 -11.90 9.40 -16.92
CA ARG A 152 -12.91 10.40 -16.55
C ARG A 152 -13.95 9.81 -15.59
N THR A 153 -14.51 8.64 -15.92
CA THR A 153 -15.51 7.96 -15.08
C THR A 153 -14.96 7.57 -13.71
N ALA A 154 -13.74 7.02 -13.64
CA ALA A 154 -13.07 6.72 -12.38
C ALA A 154 -12.83 7.98 -11.52
N GLY A 155 -12.54 9.12 -12.14
CA GLY A 155 -12.46 10.41 -11.45
C GLY A 155 -13.77 10.81 -10.77
N VAL A 156 -14.91 10.66 -11.46
CA VAL A 156 -16.23 10.94 -10.88
C VAL A 156 -16.55 9.99 -9.72
N TRP A 157 -16.20 8.71 -9.83
CA TRP A 157 -16.33 7.76 -8.71
C TRP A 157 -15.51 8.20 -7.49
N LEU A 158 -14.27 8.63 -7.71
CA LEU A 158 -13.39 9.07 -6.63
C LEU A 158 -13.85 10.37 -5.98
N GLU A 159 -14.46 11.30 -6.72
CA GLU A 159 -15.10 12.48 -6.13
C GLU A 159 -16.28 12.09 -5.24
N ALA A 160 -17.12 11.15 -5.67
CA ALA A 160 -18.25 10.66 -4.88
C ALA A 160 -17.81 9.94 -3.60
N VAL A 161 -16.78 9.08 -3.70
CA VAL A 161 -16.16 8.39 -2.55
C VAL A 161 -15.53 9.41 -1.60
N CYS A 162 -14.80 10.42 -2.09
CA CYS A 162 -14.23 11.47 -1.25
C CYS A 162 -15.32 12.23 -0.48
N ALA A 163 -16.41 12.61 -1.15
CA ALA A 163 -17.52 13.31 -0.51
C ALA A 163 -18.17 12.45 0.58
N TYR A 164 -18.39 11.16 0.29
CA TYR A 164 -18.98 10.23 1.24
C TYR A 164 -18.07 9.96 2.45
N ASP A 165 -16.76 9.75 2.24
CA ASP A 165 -15.77 9.54 3.30
C ASP A 165 -15.68 10.76 4.24
N ARG A 166 -15.89 11.97 3.69
CA ARG A 166 -16.02 13.24 4.45
C ARG A 166 -17.36 13.45 5.15
N ARG A 167 -18.29 12.49 5.04
CA ARG A 167 -19.68 12.59 5.54
C ARG A 167 -20.50 13.70 4.89
N ASP A 168 -20.07 14.22 3.74
CA ASP A 168 -20.82 15.16 2.92
C ASP A 168 -21.74 14.38 1.95
N LEU A 169 -22.78 13.78 2.53
CA LEU A 169 -23.72 12.93 1.79
C LEU A 169 -24.53 13.73 0.77
N SER A 170 -24.76 15.01 1.02
CA SER A 170 -25.36 15.93 0.05
C SER A 170 -24.51 16.00 -1.22
N THR A 171 -23.20 16.22 -1.08
CA THR A 171 -22.30 16.28 -2.21
C THR A 171 -22.12 14.93 -2.89
N ALA A 172 -22.01 13.85 -2.13
CA ALA A 172 -21.92 12.50 -2.68
C ALA A 172 -23.13 12.17 -3.59
N ARG A 173 -24.35 12.53 -3.15
CA ARG A 173 -25.60 12.29 -3.91
C ARG A 173 -25.67 13.03 -5.24
N MET A 174 -24.98 14.17 -5.38
CA MET A 174 -24.95 14.90 -6.65
C MET A 174 -24.23 14.12 -7.76
N PHE A 175 -23.36 13.18 -7.42
CA PHE A 175 -22.62 12.39 -8.39
C PHE A 175 -23.40 11.16 -8.89
N TYR A 176 -24.33 10.61 -8.11
CA TYR A 176 -24.98 9.33 -8.42
C TYR A 176 -25.73 9.29 -9.75
N PRO A 177 -26.53 10.31 -10.14
CA PRO A 177 -27.17 10.31 -11.45
C PRO A 177 -26.15 10.32 -12.59
N ARG A 178 -25.08 11.12 -12.44
CA ARG A 178 -24.00 11.19 -13.43
C ARG A 178 -23.22 9.88 -13.53
N LEU A 179 -23.01 9.18 -12.41
CA LEU A 179 -22.37 7.86 -12.41
C LEU A 179 -23.23 6.83 -13.15
N ALA A 180 -24.55 6.86 -13.00
CA ALA A 180 -25.44 5.98 -13.75
C ALA A 180 -25.45 6.27 -15.26
N GLU A 181 -25.14 7.51 -15.67
CA GLU A 181 -24.98 7.87 -17.08
C GLU A 181 -23.60 7.46 -17.65
N LEU A 182 -22.54 7.59 -16.85
CA LEU A 182 -21.15 7.40 -17.28
C LEU A 182 -20.65 5.95 -17.14
N ASP A 183 -21.24 5.16 -16.26
CA ASP A 183 -20.86 3.78 -16.00
C ASP A 183 -21.98 2.83 -16.43
N PRO A 184 -21.84 2.13 -17.58
CA PRO A 184 -22.82 1.18 -18.08
C PRO A 184 -23.13 0.02 -17.11
N GLN A 185 -22.25 -0.27 -16.14
CA GLN A 185 -22.44 -1.29 -15.12
C GLN A 185 -23.22 -0.76 -13.90
N THR A 186 -23.60 0.51 -13.91
CA THR A 186 -24.36 1.18 -12.85
C THR A 186 -25.68 1.66 -13.45
N ALA A 187 -26.72 0.84 -13.36
CA ALA A 187 -27.97 1.09 -14.06
C ALA A 187 -28.75 2.28 -13.48
N THR A 188 -28.58 2.57 -12.18
CA THR A 188 -29.35 3.58 -11.45
C THR A 188 -28.49 4.40 -10.49
N ALA A 189 -29.02 5.54 -10.05
CA ALA A 189 -28.39 6.35 -9.02
C ALA A 189 -28.32 5.60 -7.68
N GLU A 190 -29.32 4.76 -7.39
CA GLU A 190 -29.34 3.88 -6.22
C GLU A 190 -28.23 2.82 -6.27
N ASP A 191 -27.98 2.22 -7.44
CA ASP A 191 -26.84 1.31 -7.64
C ASP A 191 -25.50 2.04 -7.43
N ALA A 192 -25.40 3.29 -7.90
CA ALA A 192 -24.22 4.12 -7.70
C ALA A 192 -23.97 4.39 -6.22
N GLU A 193 -25.03 4.72 -5.45
CA GLU A 193 -24.94 4.92 -4.01
C GLU A 193 -24.41 3.66 -3.31
N LEU A 194 -24.99 2.48 -3.61
CA LEU A 194 -24.56 1.21 -3.02
C LEU A 194 -23.08 0.91 -3.28
N LYS A 195 -22.63 1.11 -4.53
CA LYS A 195 -21.23 0.94 -4.91
C LYS A 195 -20.30 1.95 -4.20
N VAL A 196 -20.70 3.21 -4.06
CA VAL A 196 -19.92 4.20 -3.28
C VAL A 196 -19.82 3.79 -1.81
N VAL A 197 -20.92 3.33 -1.20
CA VAL A 197 -20.93 2.83 0.18
C VAL A 197 -19.99 1.63 0.34
N GLN A 198 -20.00 0.70 -0.62
CA GLN A 198 -19.09 -0.45 -0.63
C GLN A 198 -17.62 0.00 -0.74
N LEU A 199 -17.30 0.92 -1.65
CA LEU A 199 -15.95 1.45 -1.81
C LEU A 199 -15.44 2.14 -0.53
N VAL A 200 -16.28 2.96 0.12
CA VAL A 200 -15.92 3.60 1.38
C VAL A 200 -15.76 2.58 2.51
N THR A 201 -16.60 1.53 2.54
CA THR A 201 -16.45 0.46 3.54
C THR A 201 -15.11 -0.26 3.36
N THR A 202 -14.75 -0.60 2.12
CA THR A 202 -13.43 -1.17 1.81
C THR A 202 -12.30 -0.23 2.21
N LEU A 203 -12.43 1.07 1.96
CA LEU A 203 -11.46 2.10 2.40
C LEU A 203 -11.29 2.12 3.92
N GLU A 204 -12.40 2.18 4.65
CA GLU A 204 -12.43 2.16 6.11
C GLU A 204 -11.76 0.89 6.67
N ASP A 205 -12.15 -0.28 6.18
CA ASP A 205 -11.65 -1.58 6.66
C ASP A 205 -10.16 -1.76 6.30
N THR A 206 -9.74 -1.29 5.13
CA THR A 206 -8.33 -1.34 4.72
C THR A 206 -7.49 -0.39 5.58
N ARG A 207 -7.94 0.84 5.84
CA ARG A 207 -7.22 1.74 6.78
C ARG A 207 -7.05 1.07 8.15
N GLN A 208 -8.11 0.44 8.66
CA GLN A 208 -8.09 -0.23 9.96
C GLN A 208 -7.12 -1.42 9.99
N SER A 209 -7.07 -2.25 8.95
CA SER A 209 -6.15 -3.40 8.88
C SER A 209 -4.67 -2.99 8.88
N PHE A 210 -4.39 -1.75 8.47
CA PHE A 210 -3.08 -1.13 8.43
C PHE A 210 -2.78 -0.19 9.60
N GLY A 211 -3.63 -0.16 10.64
CA GLY A 211 -3.42 0.63 11.85
C GLY A 211 -3.67 2.14 11.68
N LEU A 212 -4.32 2.54 10.59
CA LEU A 212 -4.76 3.91 10.37
C LEU A 212 -6.17 4.13 10.95
N PRO A 213 -6.58 5.39 11.20
CA PRO A 213 -7.95 5.70 11.57
C PRO A 213 -8.92 5.18 10.49
N ARG A 214 -9.92 4.42 10.93
CA ARG A 214 -10.99 3.92 10.05
C ARG A 214 -11.63 5.08 9.27
N ARG A 215 -11.83 6.21 9.95
CA ARG A 215 -12.39 7.44 9.40
C ARG A 215 -11.40 8.57 9.51
N CYS A 216 -11.38 9.39 8.48
CA CYS A 216 -10.68 10.66 8.50
C CYS A 216 -11.46 11.67 9.36
N GLN A 217 -10.71 12.55 10.04
CA GLN A 217 -11.27 13.64 10.86
C GLN A 217 -11.47 14.90 10.03
#